data_AF-A0A941QL02-F1
#
_entry.id   AF-A0A941QL02-F1
#
_cell.length_a   1.000
_cell.length_b   1.000
_cell.length_c   1.000
_cell.angle_alpha   90.00
_cell.angle_beta   90.00
_cell.angle_gamma   90.00
#
_symmetry.space_group_name_H-M   'P 1'
#
loop_
_entity.id
_entity.type
_entity.pdbx_description
1 polymer ?
#
loop_
_entity_poly.entity_id
_entity_poly.type
_entity_poly.pdbx_seq_one_letter_code
_entity_poly.pdbx_strand_id
1 'polypeptide(L)'
;MKSIAGTGAFIRNMSATLAAVGVLCTAAWVAIGPRVTEWALAELGMDSVAETLKTLQEVQQRQQGTLATISQTQAQTAETLNAVVDRIAALEKSQRDDRVPPIRFLDDSMKISSGRIGQFLRFEFQFVKSRDCGRPVSDAFFVDGDGISHAFADKSSTAEDGRSISAQLSSVPAVGRFTARIPADQGVTPTGNGGFARGYILISWPDCPNVAPLRSPTAPFQIFP
;
A
#
# COMPACT_ATOMS: atom_id res chain seq x y z
N MET A 1 -9.83 -10.28 17.02
CA MET A 1 -10.17 -9.35 15.92
C MET A 1 -11.54 -8.75 16.21
N LYS A 2 -11.62 -7.54 16.78
CA LYS A 2 -12.88 -6.84 17.06
C LYS A 2 -12.77 -5.37 16.65
N SER A 3 -13.82 -4.89 15.97
CA SER A 3 -14.25 -3.49 15.87
C SER A 3 -13.52 -2.53 14.91
N ILE A 4 -13.66 -2.73 13.59
CA ILE A 4 -13.55 -1.63 12.58
C ILE A 4 -14.95 -1.13 12.16
N ALA A 5 -15.97 -1.99 12.24
CA ALA A 5 -17.37 -1.62 11.99
C ALA A 5 -17.95 -0.64 13.04
N GLY A 6 -17.41 -0.62 14.26
CA GLY A 6 -17.90 0.25 15.34
C GLY A 6 -17.54 1.73 15.15
N THR A 7 -16.39 2.02 14.57
CA THR A 7 -15.85 3.39 14.49
C THR A 7 -16.56 4.24 13.43
N GLY A 8 -16.89 3.65 12.27
CA GLY A 8 -17.65 4.33 11.22
C GLY A 8 -19.11 4.58 11.59
N ALA A 9 -19.74 3.65 12.32
CA ALA A 9 -21.10 3.82 12.83
C ALA A 9 -21.16 4.88 13.95
N PHE A 10 -20.13 4.95 14.80
CA PHE A 10 -20.03 5.93 15.87
C PHE A 10 -19.96 7.38 15.34
N ILE A 11 -19.12 7.65 14.33
CA ILE A 11 -18.98 9.00 13.75
C ILE A 11 -20.30 9.43 13.07
N ARG A 12 -20.95 8.54 12.32
CA ARG A 12 -22.25 8.81 11.69
C ARG A 12 -23.35 9.11 12.71
N ASN A 13 -23.40 8.36 13.80
CA ASN A 13 -24.38 8.57 14.87
C ASN A 13 -24.12 9.87 15.63
N MET A 14 -22.86 10.26 15.87
CA MET A 14 -22.55 11.54 16.49
C MET A 14 -22.96 12.73 15.61
N SER A 15 -22.66 12.71 14.31
CA SER A 15 -23.06 13.78 13.39
C SER A 15 -24.59 13.92 13.27
N ALA A 16 -25.32 12.80 13.27
CA ALA A 16 -26.78 12.80 13.22
C ALA A 16 -27.40 13.36 14.53
N THR A 17 -26.81 13.05 15.67
CA THR A 17 -27.29 13.52 16.98
C THR A 17 -27.10 15.04 17.13
N LEU A 18 -25.95 15.57 16.70
CA LEU A 18 -25.69 17.02 16.73
C LEU A 18 -26.63 17.79 15.78
N ALA A 19 -26.92 17.26 14.60
CA ALA A 19 -27.88 17.85 13.69
C ALA A 19 -29.31 17.83 14.26
N ALA A 20 -29.71 16.72 14.90
CA ALA A 20 -31.02 16.59 15.53
C ALA A 20 -31.23 17.57 16.69
N VAL A 21 -30.21 17.77 17.54
CA VAL A 21 -30.26 18.75 18.64
C VAL A 21 -30.37 20.18 18.10
N GLY A 22 -29.61 20.52 17.05
CA GLY A 22 -29.68 21.84 16.41
C GLY A 22 -31.06 22.17 15.84
N VAL A 23 -31.69 21.18 15.18
CA VAL A 23 -33.05 21.32 14.61
C VAL A 23 -34.11 21.45 15.72
N LEU A 24 -33.98 20.69 16.81
CA LEU A 24 -34.92 20.78 17.94
C LEU A 24 -34.83 22.13 18.67
N CYS A 25 -33.62 22.68 18.86
CA CYS A 25 -33.45 23.99 19.47
C CYS A 25 -34.02 25.13 18.61
N THR A 26 -33.83 25.07 17.29
CA THR A 26 -34.40 26.07 16.36
C THR A 26 -35.92 25.93 16.23
N ALA A 27 -36.45 24.71 16.17
CA ALA A 27 -37.89 24.47 16.14
C ALA A 27 -38.60 24.93 17.42
N ALA A 28 -38.00 24.69 18.60
CA ALA A 28 -38.54 25.18 19.87
C ALA A 28 -38.57 26.72 19.93
N TRP A 29 -37.56 27.40 19.38
CA TRP A 29 -37.53 28.85 19.33
C TRP A 29 -38.59 29.43 18.39
N VAL A 30 -38.78 28.83 17.21
CA VAL A 30 -39.82 29.26 16.25
C VAL A 30 -41.23 29.06 16.82
N ALA A 31 -41.45 27.98 17.58
CA ALA A 31 -42.77 27.67 18.15
C ALA A 31 -43.14 28.52 19.38
N ILE A 32 -42.16 28.89 20.21
CA ILE A 32 -42.42 29.48 21.53
C ILE A 32 -41.95 30.94 21.62
N GLY A 33 -40.93 31.33 20.87
CA GLY A 33 -40.32 32.66 20.89
C GLY A 33 -41.31 33.82 20.70
N PRO A 34 -42.21 33.79 19.70
CA PRO A 34 -43.15 34.89 19.45
C PRO A 34 -44.15 35.12 20.60
N ARG A 35 -44.54 34.06 21.31
CA ARG A 35 -45.52 34.14 22.41
C ARG A 35 -44.92 34.64 23.71
N VAL A 36 -43.64 34.34 23.95
CA VAL A 36 -42.89 34.86 25.11
C VAL A 36 -42.63 36.35 24.97
N THR A 37 -42.38 36.83 23.74
CA THR A 37 -42.22 38.26 23.47
C THR A 37 -43.50 39.05 23.69
N GLU A 38 -44.66 38.55 23.24
CA GLU A 38 -45.94 39.27 23.40
C GLU A 38 -46.38 39.43 24.86
N TRP A 39 -46.14 38.43 25.71
CA TRP A 39 -46.47 38.51 27.13
C TRP A 39 -45.54 39.45 27.89
N ALA A 40 -44.24 39.45 27.56
CA ALA A 40 -43.25 40.34 28.18
C ALA A 40 -43.41 41.82 27.78
N LEU A 41 -43.88 42.09 26.55
CA LEU A 41 -44.11 43.45 26.02
C LEU A 41 -45.30 44.17 26.64
N ALA A 42 -46.27 43.43 27.21
CA ALA A 42 -47.49 44.00 27.78
C ALA A 42 -47.32 44.51 29.22
N GLU A 43 -46.33 44.01 29.97
CA GLU A 43 -46.22 44.22 31.42
C GLU A 43 -45.00 45.08 31.83
N LEU A 44 -44.08 45.32 30.90
CA LEU A 44 -42.83 46.05 31.13
C LEU A 44 -42.80 47.30 30.26
N GLY A 45 -42.92 48.48 30.87
CA GLY A 45 -42.98 49.78 30.19
C GLY A 45 -41.86 50.00 29.15
N MET A 46 -42.16 50.81 28.13
CA MET A 46 -41.41 50.95 26.86
C MET A 46 -39.90 51.22 26.99
N ASP A 47 -39.43 51.82 28.08
CA ASP A 47 -37.99 52.06 28.30
C ASP A 47 -37.21 50.74 28.54
N SER A 48 -37.82 49.79 29.24
CA SER A 48 -37.23 48.45 29.44
C SER A 48 -37.25 47.61 28.16
N VAL A 49 -38.24 47.83 27.29
CA VAL A 49 -38.36 47.13 26.00
C VAL A 49 -37.26 47.59 25.03
N ALA A 50 -36.91 48.88 25.01
CA ALA A 50 -35.82 49.38 24.18
C ALA A 50 -34.45 48.83 24.61
N GLU A 51 -34.20 48.73 25.92
CA GLU A 51 -32.97 48.15 26.47
C GLU A 51 -32.92 46.63 26.28
N THR A 52 -34.07 45.95 26.39
CA THR A 52 -34.21 44.51 26.11
C THR A 52 -34.05 44.21 24.62
N LEU A 53 -34.57 45.05 23.71
CA LEU A 53 -34.36 44.91 22.27
C LEU A 53 -32.90 45.11 21.89
N LYS A 54 -32.23 46.10 22.49
CA LYS A 54 -30.79 46.34 22.26
C LYS A 54 -29.94 45.17 22.76
N THR A 55 -30.23 44.64 23.94
CA THR A 55 -29.53 43.45 24.46
C THR A 55 -29.83 42.19 23.64
N LEU A 56 -31.07 42.00 23.18
CA LEU A 56 -31.42 40.91 22.26
C LEU A 56 -30.70 41.03 20.91
N GLN A 57 -30.55 42.25 20.37
CA GLN A 57 -29.83 42.50 19.13
C GLN A 57 -28.32 42.25 19.29
N GLU A 58 -27.73 42.64 20.41
CA GLU A 58 -26.33 42.33 20.75
C GLU A 58 -26.11 40.82 20.95
N VAL A 59 -27.05 40.12 21.60
CA VAL A 59 -27.01 38.65 21.77
C VAL A 59 -27.17 37.95 20.42
N GLN A 60 -28.04 38.44 19.54
CA GLN A 60 -28.22 37.90 18.19
C GLN A 60 -26.96 38.09 17.33
N GLN A 61 -26.31 39.25 17.40
CA GLN A 61 -25.02 39.49 16.72
C GLN A 61 -23.92 38.56 17.27
N ARG A 62 -23.85 38.36 18.59
CA ARG A 62 -22.90 37.41 19.19
C ARG A 62 -23.19 35.97 18.75
N GLN A 63 -24.46 35.57 18.65
CA GLN A 63 -24.84 34.25 18.15
C GLN A 63 -24.52 34.07 16.66
N GLN A 64 -24.70 35.09 15.82
CA GLN A 64 -24.30 35.04 14.42
C GLN A 64 -22.78 34.94 14.26
N GLY A 65 -22.00 35.69 15.04
CA GLY A 65 -20.54 35.57 15.06
C GLY A 65 -20.08 34.18 15.53
N THR A 66 -20.76 33.61 16.52
CA THR A 66 -20.47 32.26 17.02
C THR A 66 -20.82 31.19 15.98
N LEU A 67 -21.94 31.32 15.28
CA LEU A 67 -22.33 30.42 14.19
C LEU A 67 -21.39 30.49 12.99
N ALA A 68 -20.92 31.68 12.63
CA ALA A 68 -19.89 31.86 11.59
C ALA A 68 -18.55 31.23 12.00
N THR A 69 -18.18 31.35 13.28
CA THR A 69 -16.97 30.70 13.80
C THR A 69 -17.13 29.18 13.80
N ILE A 70 -18.29 28.65 14.19
CA ILE A 70 -18.57 27.21 14.16
C ILE A 70 -18.56 26.67 12.73
N SER A 71 -19.15 27.38 11.75
CA SER A 71 -19.15 26.95 10.36
C SER A 71 -17.73 26.96 9.76
N GLN A 72 -16.93 27.97 10.07
CA GLN A 72 -15.52 28.04 9.66
C GLN A 72 -14.69 26.92 10.31
N THR A 73 -14.93 26.63 11.59
CA THR A 73 -14.27 25.54 12.31
C THR A 73 -14.68 24.18 11.75
N GLN A 74 -15.96 23.99 11.39
CA GLN A 74 -16.44 22.76 10.74
C GLN A 74 -15.83 22.58 9.34
N ALA A 75 -15.69 23.65 8.55
CA ALA A 75 -15.04 23.60 7.25
C ALA A 75 -13.56 23.21 7.38
N GLN A 76 -12.82 23.84 8.30
CA GLN A 76 -11.42 23.49 8.60
C GLN A 76 -11.29 22.05 9.12
N THR A 77 -12.23 21.61 9.97
CA THR A 77 -12.22 20.25 10.49
C THR A 77 -12.48 19.24 9.38
N ALA A 78 -13.43 19.50 8.47
CA ALA A 78 -13.72 18.65 7.33
C ALA A 78 -12.55 18.57 6.34
N GLU A 79 -11.86 19.68 6.08
CA GLU A 79 -10.66 19.71 5.25
C GLU A 79 -9.51 18.91 5.88
N THR A 80 -9.29 19.08 7.19
CA THR A 80 -8.28 18.31 7.94
C THR A 80 -8.63 16.83 7.96
N LEU A 81 -9.91 16.48 8.12
CA LEU A 81 -10.37 15.09 8.13
C LEU A 81 -10.15 14.42 6.76
N ASN A 82 -10.47 15.13 5.67
CA ASN A 82 -10.22 14.63 4.31
C ASN A 82 -8.72 14.42 4.07
N ALA A 83 -7.87 15.37 4.47
CA ALA A 83 -6.42 15.22 4.36
C ALA A 83 -5.88 14.02 5.17
N VAL A 84 -6.44 13.76 6.35
CA VAL A 84 -6.07 12.59 7.18
C VAL A 84 -6.59 11.29 6.55
N VAL A 85 -7.81 11.26 6.02
CA VAL A 85 -8.39 10.10 5.33
C VAL A 85 -7.59 9.76 4.08
N ASP A 86 -7.22 10.75 3.27
CA ASP A 86 -6.38 10.55 2.08
C ASP A 86 -5.00 10.03 2.46
N ARG A 87 -4.42 10.53 3.55
CA ARG A 87 -3.14 10.04 4.07
C ARG A 87 -3.24 8.61 4.59
N ILE A 88 -4.33 8.24 5.27
CA ILE A 88 -4.59 6.85 5.70
C ILE A 88 -4.77 5.94 4.48
N ALA A 89 -5.53 6.36 3.47
CA ALA A 89 -5.72 5.59 2.23
C ALA A 89 -4.39 5.38 1.48
N ALA A 90 -3.54 6.41 1.42
CA ALA A 90 -2.21 6.30 0.85
C ALA A 90 -1.29 5.35 1.63
N LEU A 91 -1.33 5.40 2.97
CA LEU A 91 -0.58 4.48 3.83
C LEU A 91 -1.08 3.04 3.74
N GLU A 92 -2.39 2.83 3.68
CA GLU A 92 -2.99 1.51 3.47
C GLU A 92 -2.68 0.94 2.09
N LYS A 93 -2.62 1.79 1.06
CA LYS A 93 -2.18 1.40 -0.27
C LYS A 93 -0.71 1.01 -0.27
N SER A 94 0.16 1.82 0.35
CA SER A 94 1.59 1.49 0.53
C SER A 94 1.76 0.16 1.27
N GLN A 95 1.05 -0.07 2.38
CA GLN A 95 1.13 -1.33 3.13
C GLN A 95 0.63 -2.53 2.32
N ARG A 96 -0.40 -2.36 1.48
CA ARG A 96 -0.87 -3.41 0.60
C ARG A 96 0.14 -3.73 -0.49
N ASP A 97 0.73 -2.70 -1.09
CA ASP A 97 1.74 -2.84 -2.13
C ASP A 97 3.01 -3.50 -1.57
N ASP A 98 3.44 -3.17 -0.36
CA ASP A 98 4.61 -3.76 0.31
C ASP A 98 4.47 -5.27 0.56
N ARG A 99 3.24 -5.79 0.69
CA ARG A 99 2.99 -7.23 0.93
C ARG A 99 2.95 -8.07 -0.35
N VAL A 100 2.77 -7.44 -1.51
CA VAL A 100 2.72 -8.16 -2.80
C VAL A 100 4.11 -8.08 -3.45
N PRO A 101 4.79 -9.21 -3.69
CA PRO A 101 6.11 -9.17 -4.32
C PRO A 101 5.98 -8.68 -5.76
N PRO A 102 6.95 -7.90 -6.29
CA PRO A 102 6.82 -7.32 -7.63
C PRO A 102 6.72 -8.35 -8.74
N ILE A 103 7.33 -9.50 -8.53
CA ILE A 103 7.13 -10.69 -9.37
C ILE A 103 6.75 -11.86 -8.47
N ARG A 104 6.00 -12.79 -9.04
CA ARG A 104 5.71 -14.08 -8.43
C ARG A 104 6.15 -15.18 -9.40
N PHE A 105 7.06 -16.03 -8.96
CA PHE A 105 7.41 -17.23 -9.71
C PHE A 105 6.23 -18.21 -9.72
N LEU A 106 6.07 -18.93 -10.84
CA LEU A 106 5.19 -20.09 -10.86
C LEU A 106 5.94 -21.29 -10.29
N ASP A 107 5.25 -22.09 -9.49
CA ASP A 107 5.79 -23.33 -8.92
C ASP A 107 6.24 -24.27 -10.04
N ASP A 108 7.35 -24.98 -9.81
CA ASP A 108 7.97 -25.93 -10.75
C ASP A 108 8.29 -25.38 -12.16
N SER A 109 8.27 -24.06 -12.33
CA SER A 109 8.53 -23.43 -13.62
C SER A 109 10.01 -23.29 -13.95
N MET A 110 10.88 -23.36 -12.93
CA MET A 110 12.31 -23.20 -13.12
C MET A 110 12.93 -24.49 -13.66
N LYS A 111 13.65 -24.36 -14.78
CA LYS A 111 14.36 -25.43 -15.45
C LYS A 111 15.78 -25.00 -15.74
N ILE A 112 16.73 -25.91 -15.49
CA ILE A 112 18.15 -25.72 -15.77
C ILE A 112 18.60 -26.92 -16.59
N SER A 113 19.28 -26.69 -17.71
CA SER A 113 19.89 -27.78 -18.47
C SER A 113 21.07 -28.37 -17.69
N SER A 114 21.21 -29.69 -17.70
CA SER A 114 22.43 -30.34 -17.22
C SER A 114 23.64 -29.99 -18.10
N GLY A 115 24.84 -30.07 -17.56
CA GLY A 115 26.07 -29.76 -18.31
C GLY A 115 27.33 -30.14 -17.56
N ARG A 116 28.49 -29.68 -18.06
CA ARG A 116 29.81 -29.92 -17.47
C ARG A 116 30.38 -28.66 -16.84
N ILE A 117 31.33 -28.84 -15.93
CA ILE A 117 32.13 -27.75 -15.37
C ILE A 117 32.75 -26.93 -16.51
N GLY A 118 32.68 -25.61 -16.41
CA GLY A 118 33.15 -24.68 -17.45
C GLY A 118 32.19 -24.46 -18.63
N GLN A 119 31.06 -25.18 -18.71
CA GLN A 119 30.09 -25.00 -19.80
C GLN A 119 28.93 -24.07 -19.43
N PHE A 120 28.33 -23.49 -20.47
CA PHE A 120 27.09 -22.71 -20.34
C PHE A 120 25.89 -23.64 -20.20
N LEU A 121 25.06 -23.34 -19.20
CA LEU A 121 23.74 -23.94 -19.01
C LEU A 121 22.66 -22.95 -19.43
N ARG A 122 21.54 -23.49 -19.88
CA ARG A 122 20.32 -22.72 -20.17
C ARG A 122 19.39 -22.76 -18.98
N PHE A 123 18.90 -21.56 -18.63
CA PHE A 123 17.89 -21.33 -17.61
C PHE A 123 16.59 -20.93 -18.28
N GLU A 124 15.48 -21.47 -17.80
CA GLU A 124 14.14 -21.07 -18.17
C GLU A 124 13.26 -21.04 -16.92
N PHE A 125 12.46 -19.99 -16.75
CA PHE A 125 11.53 -19.86 -15.63
C PHE A 125 10.30 -19.05 -16.04
N GLN A 126 9.20 -19.22 -15.33
CA GLN A 126 7.99 -18.44 -15.55
C GLN A 126 7.66 -17.59 -14.33
N PHE A 127 7.15 -16.39 -14.59
CA PHE A 127 6.75 -15.48 -13.54
C PHE A 127 5.59 -14.60 -13.99
N VAL A 128 4.86 -14.05 -13.02
CA VAL A 128 3.85 -13.02 -13.21
C VAL A 128 4.38 -11.74 -12.60
N LYS A 129 4.38 -10.64 -13.37
CA LYS A 129 4.75 -9.31 -12.85
C LYS A 129 3.49 -8.67 -12.25
N SER A 130 3.55 -8.41 -10.95
CA SER A 130 2.43 -7.90 -10.15
C SER A 130 2.58 -6.42 -9.79
N ARG A 131 3.80 -5.87 -9.84
CA ARG A 131 4.07 -4.44 -9.59
C ARG A 131 5.10 -3.89 -10.57
N ASP A 132 5.04 -2.59 -10.78
CA ASP A 132 6.02 -1.89 -11.60
C ASP A 132 7.16 -1.33 -10.74
N CYS A 133 8.13 -2.19 -10.45
CA CYS A 133 9.33 -1.85 -9.67
C CYS A 133 10.57 -1.67 -10.57
N GLY A 134 10.36 -1.20 -11.80
CA GLY A 134 11.41 -1.09 -12.81
C GLY A 134 11.94 -2.44 -13.30
N ARG A 135 13.19 -2.43 -13.76
CA ARG A 135 13.88 -3.62 -14.28
C ARG A 135 14.77 -4.23 -13.18
N PRO A 136 14.55 -5.48 -12.77
CA PRO A 136 15.34 -6.08 -11.72
C PRO A 136 16.74 -6.50 -12.20
N VAL A 137 17.65 -6.62 -11.24
CA VAL A 137 18.91 -7.35 -11.37
C VAL A 137 18.66 -8.78 -10.96
N SER A 138 19.34 -9.73 -11.61
CA SER A 138 19.23 -11.13 -11.23
C SER A 138 20.58 -11.80 -11.19
N ASP A 139 20.80 -12.54 -10.11
CA ASP A 139 21.99 -13.35 -9.88
C ASP A 139 21.59 -14.83 -9.89
N ALA A 140 22.49 -15.71 -10.29
CA ALA A 140 22.23 -17.14 -10.39
C ALA A 140 23.22 -17.90 -9.51
N PHE A 141 22.70 -18.83 -8.72
CA PHE A 141 23.47 -19.63 -7.76
C PHE A 141 23.10 -21.09 -7.86
N PHE A 142 23.99 -21.97 -7.42
CA PHE A 142 23.69 -23.38 -7.24
C PHE A 142 24.39 -23.97 -6.03
N VAL A 143 23.82 -25.05 -5.52
CA VAL A 143 24.47 -25.93 -4.56
C VAL A 143 24.92 -27.18 -5.31
N ASP A 144 26.20 -27.51 -5.24
CA ASP A 144 26.81 -28.65 -5.93
C ASP A 144 26.53 -30.00 -5.23
N GLY A 145 27.18 -31.07 -5.72
CA GLY A 145 27.02 -32.42 -5.17
C GLY A 145 27.50 -32.58 -3.72
N ASP A 146 28.42 -31.73 -3.26
CA ASP A 146 29.00 -31.76 -1.91
C ASP A 146 28.28 -30.80 -0.95
N GLY A 147 27.25 -30.09 -1.43
CA GLY A 147 26.51 -29.13 -0.63
C GLY A 147 27.14 -27.73 -0.57
N ILE A 148 28.15 -27.45 -1.40
CA ILE A 148 28.81 -26.15 -1.46
C ILE A 148 28.01 -25.23 -2.39
N SER A 149 27.79 -24.00 -1.94
CA SER A 149 27.09 -22.98 -2.72
C SER A 149 28.07 -22.20 -3.60
N HIS A 150 27.76 -22.11 -4.89
CA HIS A 150 28.53 -21.42 -5.91
C HIS A 150 27.67 -20.41 -6.66
N ALA A 151 28.29 -19.37 -7.20
CA ALA A 151 27.66 -18.48 -8.17
C ALA A 151 27.94 -18.97 -9.59
N PHE A 152 26.95 -18.88 -10.48
CA PHE A 152 27.23 -19.07 -11.91
C PHE A 152 28.01 -17.88 -12.46
N ALA A 153 28.95 -18.15 -13.37
CA ALA A 153 29.74 -17.14 -14.06
C ALA A 153 29.09 -16.71 -15.39
N ASP A 154 29.52 -15.59 -15.95
CA ASP A 154 29.20 -15.13 -17.33
C ASP A 154 27.72 -15.23 -17.71
N LYS A 155 26.85 -14.78 -16.80
CA LYS A 155 25.42 -14.78 -17.04
C LYS A 155 25.06 -13.82 -18.16
N SER A 156 24.30 -14.29 -19.16
CA SER A 156 23.77 -13.41 -20.20
C SER A 156 22.65 -12.53 -19.64
N SER A 157 22.82 -11.21 -19.80
CA SER A 157 21.78 -10.21 -19.56
C SER A 157 21.22 -9.69 -20.87
N THR A 158 19.96 -9.25 -20.85
CA THR A 158 19.30 -8.64 -22.03
C THR A 158 19.66 -7.17 -22.21
N ALA A 159 20.30 -6.54 -21.22
CA ALA A 159 20.80 -5.18 -21.30
C ALA A 159 22.23 -5.05 -20.76
N GLU A 160 22.93 -4.06 -21.30
CA GLU A 160 24.33 -3.72 -21.04
C GLU A 160 24.56 -3.29 -19.58
N ASP A 161 23.51 -2.80 -18.91
CA ASP A 161 23.50 -2.43 -17.48
C ASP A 161 23.30 -3.62 -16.53
N GLY A 162 23.31 -4.86 -17.04
CA GLY A 162 23.13 -6.09 -16.26
C GLY A 162 21.68 -6.41 -15.89
N ARG A 163 20.70 -5.59 -16.28
CA ARG A 163 19.29 -5.79 -15.92
C ARG A 163 18.61 -6.78 -16.86
N SER A 164 17.90 -7.75 -16.28
CA SER A 164 17.69 -9.04 -16.95
C SER A 164 16.24 -9.32 -17.36
N ILE A 165 15.27 -8.53 -16.86
CA ILE A 165 13.85 -8.80 -17.09
C ILE A 165 13.11 -7.51 -17.45
N SER A 166 12.55 -7.45 -18.66
CA SER A 166 11.58 -6.42 -19.07
C SER A 166 10.27 -7.11 -19.40
N ALA A 167 9.41 -7.26 -18.39
CA ALA A 167 8.03 -7.71 -18.59
C ALA A 167 7.08 -6.55 -18.30
N GLN A 168 6.00 -6.47 -19.07
CA GLN A 168 4.88 -5.59 -18.78
C GLN A 168 4.08 -6.14 -17.60
N LEU A 169 3.38 -5.26 -16.88
CA LEU A 169 2.44 -5.66 -15.85
C LEU A 169 1.31 -6.47 -16.51
N SER A 170 1.15 -7.73 -16.13
CA SER A 170 0.18 -8.63 -16.75
C SER A 170 -0.13 -9.78 -15.81
N SER A 171 -1.37 -10.28 -15.87
CA SER A 171 -1.78 -11.53 -15.22
C SER A 171 -1.33 -12.78 -15.99
N VAL A 172 -0.87 -12.61 -17.23
CA VAL A 172 -0.37 -13.70 -18.07
C VAL A 172 1.08 -14.02 -17.70
N PRO A 173 1.44 -15.31 -17.50
CA PRO A 173 2.82 -15.72 -17.26
C PRO A 173 3.77 -15.26 -18.37
N ALA A 174 4.84 -14.58 -17.97
CA ALA A 174 5.99 -14.29 -18.83
C ALA A 174 7.06 -15.37 -18.64
N VAL A 175 7.85 -15.61 -19.69
CA VAL A 175 8.96 -16.56 -19.66
C VAL A 175 10.28 -15.80 -19.62
N GLY A 176 11.10 -16.05 -18.59
CA GLY A 176 12.48 -15.60 -18.52
C GLY A 176 13.43 -16.69 -19.05
N ARG A 177 14.42 -16.29 -19.84
CA ARG A 177 15.48 -17.18 -20.34
C ARG A 177 16.82 -16.48 -20.27
N PHE A 178 17.84 -17.22 -19.85
CA PHE A 178 19.22 -16.77 -19.93
C PHE A 178 20.16 -17.97 -19.96
N THR A 179 21.44 -17.71 -20.18
CA THR A 179 22.53 -18.68 -20.08
C THR A 179 23.50 -18.24 -19.01
N ALA A 180 24.09 -19.18 -18.29
CA ALA A 180 25.16 -18.90 -17.34
C ALA A 180 26.12 -20.09 -17.27
N ARG A 181 27.39 -19.84 -16.96
CA ARG A 181 28.46 -20.83 -16.98
C ARG A 181 28.70 -21.43 -15.60
N ILE A 182 28.91 -22.74 -15.53
CA ILE A 182 29.45 -23.38 -14.31
C ILE A 182 30.93 -22.95 -14.19
N PRO A 183 31.36 -22.30 -13.10
CA PRO A 183 32.75 -21.87 -12.96
C PRO A 183 33.69 -23.08 -12.95
N ALA A 184 34.84 -22.97 -13.62
CA ALA A 184 35.82 -24.06 -13.72
C ALA A 184 36.91 -23.98 -12.65
N ASP A 185 37.02 -22.84 -11.99
CA ASP A 185 38.12 -22.41 -11.12
C ASP A 185 37.70 -22.27 -9.66
N GLN A 186 36.48 -22.66 -9.30
CA GLN A 186 35.90 -22.49 -7.96
C GLN A 186 35.73 -23.81 -7.20
N GLY A 187 36.39 -24.89 -7.64
CA GLY A 187 36.34 -26.19 -6.96
C GLY A 187 34.95 -26.84 -6.99
N VAL A 188 34.22 -26.69 -8.10
CA VAL A 188 32.90 -27.30 -8.29
C VAL A 188 33.04 -28.82 -8.41
N THR A 189 32.27 -29.57 -7.62
CA THR A 189 32.26 -31.04 -7.70
C THR A 189 31.11 -31.55 -8.60
N PRO A 190 31.38 -32.51 -9.52
CA PRO A 190 30.33 -33.20 -10.28
C PRO A 190 29.34 -33.93 -9.38
N THR A 191 28.09 -34.09 -9.82
CA THR A 191 27.01 -34.64 -8.98
C THR A 191 27.03 -36.18 -8.86
N GLY A 192 27.96 -36.86 -9.54
CA GLY A 192 28.08 -38.32 -9.55
C GLY A 192 26.89 -39.04 -10.23
N ASN A 193 26.93 -40.37 -10.22
CA ASN A 193 25.90 -41.22 -10.84
C ASN A 193 24.64 -41.27 -9.95
N GLY A 194 23.76 -40.29 -10.12
CA GLY A 194 22.44 -40.24 -9.48
C GLY A 194 22.19 -39.06 -8.55
N GLY A 195 23.20 -38.22 -8.30
CA GLY A 195 23.04 -36.97 -7.57
C GLY A 195 22.55 -35.81 -8.45
N PHE A 196 22.02 -34.78 -7.81
CA PHE A 196 21.58 -33.54 -8.47
C PHE A 196 22.11 -32.34 -7.71
N ALA A 197 22.64 -31.38 -8.46
CA ALA A 197 22.88 -30.02 -7.99
C ALA A 197 21.55 -29.26 -8.00
N ARG A 198 21.44 -28.20 -7.19
CA ARG A 198 20.21 -27.41 -7.07
C ARG A 198 20.51 -25.95 -7.38
N GLY A 199 20.02 -25.47 -8.52
CA GLY A 199 20.17 -24.08 -8.93
C GLY A 199 18.97 -23.23 -8.56
N TYR A 200 19.20 -21.94 -8.35
CA TYR A 200 18.16 -20.94 -8.12
C TYR A 200 18.63 -19.56 -8.62
N ILE A 201 17.69 -18.64 -8.79
CA ILE A 201 18.00 -17.23 -9.04
C ILE A 201 17.56 -16.37 -7.87
N LEU A 202 18.34 -15.32 -7.61
CA LEU A 202 17.99 -14.25 -6.70
C LEU A 202 17.68 -13.01 -7.55
N ILE A 203 16.54 -12.38 -7.29
CA ILE A 203 16.09 -11.19 -8.00
C ILE A 203 16.01 -10.03 -7.02
N SER A 204 16.62 -8.91 -7.38
CA SER A 204 16.65 -7.68 -6.59
C SER A 204 16.18 -6.48 -7.41
N TRP A 205 15.62 -5.48 -6.74
CA TRP A 205 15.05 -4.28 -7.36
C TRP A 205 15.79 -3.04 -6.87
N PRO A 206 16.87 -2.61 -7.54
CA PRO A 206 17.63 -1.42 -7.12
C PRO A 206 16.77 -0.15 -7.14
N ASP A 207 15.79 -0.07 -8.04
CA ASP A 207 14.89 1.09 -8.14
C ASP A 207 13.75 1.05 -7.07
N CYS A 208 13.65 -0.02 -6.29
CA CYS A 208 12.64 -0.22 -5.24
C CYS A 208 13.29 -0.80 -3.97
N PRO A 209 14.08 -0.02 -3.24
CA PRO A 209 14.92 -0.50 -2.14
C PRO A 209 14.15 -1.10 -0.96
N ASN A 210 12.86 -0.78 -0.81
CA ASN A 210 12.01 -1.35 0.24
C ASN A 210 11.52 -2.77 -0.09
N VAL A 211 11.74 -3.26 -1.30
CA VAL A 211 11.39 -4.62 -1.70
C VAL A 211 12.57 -5.54 -1.42
N ALA A 212 12.36 -6.52 -0.54
CA ALA A 212 13.36 -7.53 -0.25
C ALA A 212 13.69 -8.38 -1.51
N PRO A 213 14.95 -8.84 -1.67
CA PRO A 213 15.30 -9.75 -2.74
C PRO A 213 14.44 -11.02 -2.72
N LEU A 214 14.01 -11.45 -3.90
CA LEU A 214 13.17 -12.63 -4.06
C LEU A 214 13.99 -13.79 -4.62
N ARG A 215 13.88 -14.95 -3.98
CA ARG A 215 14.50 -16.19 -4.44
C ARG A 215 13.49 -17.01 -5.25
N SER A 216 13.92 -17.58 -6.38
CA SER A 216 13.11 -18.53 -7.15
C SER A 216 13.01 -19.90 -6.47
N PRO A 217 12.05 -20.75 -6.88
CA PRO A 217 12.11 -22.18 -6.61
C PRO A 217 13.46 -22.76 -7.05
N THR A 218 13.95 -23.77 -6.33
CA THR A 218 15.17 -24.48 -6.71
C THR A 218 14.88 -25.50 -7.80
N ALA A 219 15.71 -25.53 -8.84
CA ALA A 219 15.62 -26.52 -9.92
C ALA A 219 16.78 -27.52 -9.84
N PRO A 220 16.50 -28.84 -9.91
CA PRO A 220 17.54 -29.86 -9.98
C PRO A 220 18.20 -29.87 -11.37
N PHE A 221 19.51 -30.11 -11.41
CA PHE A 221 20.27 -30.38 -12.64
C PHE A 221 21.47 -31.27 -12.35
N GLN A 222 22.06 -31.86 -13.39
CA GLN A 222 23.26 -32.69 -13.25
C GLN A 222 24.50 -31.94 -13.70
N ILE A 223 25.58 -32.09 -12.92
CA ILE A 223 26.92 -31.65 -13.28
C ILE A 223 27.71 -32.90 -13.64
N PHE A 224 27.96 -33.08 -14.94
CA PHE A 224 28.71 -34.23 -15.43
C PHE A 224 30.22 -34.07 -15.20
N PRO A 225 30.95 -35.19 -15.08
CA PRO A 225 32.42 -35.20 -15.08
C PRO A 225 33.02 -34.56 -16.34
#